data_AF-A0A6A7AQE5-F1
#
_entry.id   AF-A0A6A7AQE5-F1
#
_cell.length_a   1.000
_cell.length_b   1.000
_cell.length_c   1.000
_cell.angle_alpha   90.00
_cell.angle_beta   90.00
_cell.angle_gamma   90.00
#
_symmetry.space_group_name_H-M   'P 1'
#
loop_
_entity.id
_entity.type
_entity.pdbx_description
1 polymer ?
#
loop_
_entity_poly.entity_id
_entity_poly.type
_entity_poly.pdbx_seq_one_letter_code
_entity_poly.pdbx_strand_id
1 'polypeptide(L)'
;PPPPPPPPPPPQGSAPFSGFQNTANPLPPPPPPPPPAVARVAVMPRYGLEDEVSTPNSFLPAVYPGESVIDISSRMIRIEPFRRNILVTRHQAHVADFEEYKWILKYGSPEHWYERPSKTCLLNLGYHVSPRCPTEPLDSLLNARPVSLENPRVWSSSALTTPTDNDIYDCALGHAINDEYSGVCGQCTDEKSEALENTPLVYYLVLSTCQASDPFIHGAHFNGKQIFKLVKCGSREAAAAECFYAAGFNGWNVAFSCVMRLGEDFEEKYGDVEKVDDLWRLAEETTDEDVIRAFY
;
A
#
# COMPACT_ATOMS: atom_id res chain seq x y z
N PRO A 1 -48.99 34.01 43.92
CA PRO A 1 -49.31 32.76 44.64
C PRO A 1 -49.13 31.54 43.73
N PRO A 2 -48.24 30.59 44.07
CA PRO A 2 -48.07 29.36 43.29
C PRO A 2 -49.30 28.44 43.45
N PRO A 3 -49.63 27.62 42.44
CA PRO A 3 -50.76 26.70 42.50
C PRO A 3 -50.52 25.58 43.53
N PRO A 4 -51.58 25.09 44.20
CA PRO A 4 -51.45 24.03 45.18
C PRO A 4 -51.04 22.70 44.51
N PRO A 5 -50.29 21.85 45.22
CA PRO A 5 -49.87 20.55 44.71
C PRO A 5 -51.07 19.61 44.48
N PRO A 6 -50.98 18.68 43.52
CA PRO A 6 -52.04 17.72 43.24
C PRO A 6 -52.22 16.72 44.41
N PRO A 7 -53.45 16.21 44.61
CA PRO A 7 -53.73 15.25 45.67
C PRO A 7 -53.08 13.88 45.39
N PRO A 8 -52.75 13.11 46.44
CA PRO A 8 -52.16 11.78 46.31
C PRO A 8 -53.16 10.77 45.71
N PRO A 9 -52.68 9.73 45.00
CA PRO A 9 -53.53 8.70 44.44
C PRO A 9 -54.19 7.83 45.53
N PRO A 10 -55.39 7.29 45.27
CA PRO A 10 -56.11 6.46 46.22
C PRO A 10 -55.42 5.10 46.45
N PRO A 11 -55.56 4.50 47.65
CA PRO A 11 -55.02 3.18 47.94
C PRO A 11 -55.71 2.12 47.07
N GLN A 12 -54.91 1.32 46.37
CA GLN A 12 -55.41 0.16 45.62
C GLN A 12 -55.98 -0.86 46.60
N GLY A 13 -57.31 -1.01 46.55
CA GLY A 13 -58.04 -2.01 47.30
C GLY A 13 -57.63 -3.41 46.88
N SER A 14 -57.26 -4.21 47.88
CA SER A 14 -57.13 -5.66 47.80
C SER A 14 -58.49 -6.30 47.55
N ALA A 15 -58.62 -6.97 46.40
CA ALA A 15 -59.75 -7.84 46.09
C ALA A 15 -59.41 -9.31 46.37
N PRO A 16 -60.41 -10.16 46.70
CA PRO A 16 -60.22 -11.40 47.42
C PRO A 16 -59.84 -12.58 46.53
N PHE A 17 -59.16 -13.54 47.16
CA PHE A 17 -58.96 -14.91 46.71
C PHE A 17 -60.28 -15.52 46.20
N SER A 18 -60.24 -16.09 44.99
CA SER A 18 -61.22 -17.06 44.52
C SER A 18 -60.48 -18.06 43.63
N GLY A 19 -60.47 -19.31 44.07
CA GLY A 19 -59.73 -20.38 43.45
C GLY A 19 -60.26 -20.76 42.08
N PHE A 20 -59.34 -21.11 41.19
CA PHE A 20 -59.62 -21.91 40.00
C PHE A 20 -58.55 -22.98 39.83
N GLN A 21 -59.00 -24.20 40.07
CA GLN A 21 -58.67 -25.43 39.37
C GLN A 21 -57.28 -25.56 38.74
N ASN A 22 -56.49 -26.46 39.35
CA ASN A 22 -55.40 -27.21 38.77
C ASN A 22 -55.75 -27.70 37.35
N THR A 23 -55.18 -27.06 36.33
CA THR A 23 -54.86 -27.70 35.07
C THR A 23 -53.34 -27.65 34.95
N ALA A 24 -52.72 -28.83 35.13
CA ALA A 24 -51.30 -28.99 34.93
C ALA A 24 -51.00 -28.76 33.45
N ASN A 25 -50.56 -27.55 33.09
CA ASN A 25 -49.93 -27.32 31.81
C ASN A 25 -48.64 -28.16 31.78
N PRO A 26 -48.44 -29.04 30.78
CA PRO A 26 -47.16 -29.70 30.62
C PRO A 26 -46.10 -28.63 30.40
N LEU A 27 -45.04 -28.67 31.22
CA LEU A 27 -43.86 -27.83 31.02
C LEU A 27 -43.38 -28.03 29.58
N PRO A 28 -43.04 -26.95 28.85
CA PRO A 28 -42.43 -27.10 27.53
C PRO A 28 -41.18 -27.99 27.67
N PRO A 29 -40.93 -28.90 26.73
CA PRO A 29 -39.76 -29.74 26.78
C PRO A 29 -38.51 -28.85 26.89
N PRO A 30 -37.49 -29.28 27.66
CA PRO A 30 -36.24 -28.54 27.74
C PRO A 30 -35.71 -28.33 26.31
N PRO A 31 -35.13 -27.16 26.01
CA PRO A 31 -34.52 -26.93 24.71
C PRO A 31 -33.51 -28.05 24.45
N PRO A 32 -33.42 -28.56 23.21
CA PRO A 32 -32.43 -29.56 22.88
C PRO A 32 -31.05 -29.06 23.32
N PRO A 33 -30.18 -29.95 23.84
CA PRO A 33 -28.82 -29.55 24.16
C PRO A 33 -28.20 -28.88 22.93
N PRO A 34 -27.45 -27.79 23.10
CA PRO A 34 -26.74 -27.18 21.97
C PRO A 34 -25.94 -28.30 21.28
N PRO A 35 -25.98 -28.38 19.93
CA PRO A 35 -25.19 -29.37 19.23
C PRO A 35 -23.75 -29.26 19.75
N PRO A 36 -23.05 -30.40 19.98
CA PRO A 36 -21.64 -30.36 20.36
C PRO A 36 -20.98 -29.40 19.40
N ALA A 37 -20.21 -28.44 19.93
CA ALA A 37 -19.52 -27.45 19.13
C ALA A 37 -18.76 -28.24 18.07
N VAL A 38 -19.32 -28.30 16.86
CA VAL A 38 -18.60 -28.73 15.69
C VAL A 38 -17.52 -27.69 15.69
N ALA A 39 -16.29 -28.10 16.02
CA ALA A 39 -15.14 -27.27 15.76
C ALA A 39 -15.33 -26.91 14.29
N ARG A 40 -15.81 -25.68 14.05
CA ARG A 40 -15.59 -25.02 12.79
C ARG A 40 -14.09 -24.89 12.83
N VAL A 41 -13.41 -25.94 12.38
CA VAL A 41 -12.13 -25.80 11.73
C VAL A 41 -12.50 -24.76 10.69
N ALA A 42 -12.18 -23.51 11.01
CA ALA A 42 -12.14 -22.48 10.01
C ALA A 42 -11.25 -23.14 8.96
N VAL A 43 -11.87 -23.56 7.85
CA VAL A 43 -11.13 -23.92 6.67
C VAL A 43 -10.56 -22.57 6.27
N MET A 44 -9.44 -22.21 6.90
CA MET A 44 -8.57 -21.20 6.35
C MET A 44 -8.35 -21.67 4.91
N PRO A 45 -8.49 -20.78 3.92
CA PRO A 45 -8.05 -21.10 2.58
C PRO A 45 -6.68 -21.75 2.74
N ARG A 46 -6.54 -23.02 2.34
CA ARG A 46 -5.22 -23.63 2.27
C ARG A 46 -4.53 -22.84 1.17
N TYR A 47 -3.75 -21.84 1.56
CA TYR A 47 -2.79 -21.22 0.68
C TYR A 47 -1.95 -22.36 0.09
N GLY A 48 -1.72 -22.33 -1.22
CA GLY A 48 -0.72 -23.21 -1.78
C GLY A 48 0.60 -22.96 -1.04
N LEU A 49 1.41 -23.99 -0.79
CA LEU A 49 2.76 -23.83 -0.25
C LEU A 49 3.60 -22.81 -1.07
N GLU A 50 3.21 -22.57 -2.32
CA GLU A 50 3.84 -21.62 -3.24
C GLU A 50 3.52 -20.13 -2.94
N ASP A 51 2.52 -19.85 -2.10
CA ASP A 51 2.10 -18.49 -1.73
C ASP A 51 2.64 -18.04 -0.35
N GLU A 52 3.50 -18.85 0.28
CA GLU A 52 4.14 -18.55 1.56
C GLU A 52 5.52 -17.91 1.36
N VAL A 53 5.71 -16.73 1.93
CA VAL A 53 6.94 -15.94 1.81
C VAL A 53 7.57 -15.81 3.19
N SER A 54 8.80 -16.31 3.33
CA SER A 54 9.53 -16.26 4.60
C SER A 54 10.57 -15.15 4.68
N THR A 55 11.01 -14.62 3.53
CA THR A 55 12.11 -13.64 3.48
C THR A 55 11.76 -12.45 2.59
N PRO A 56 12.33 -11.27 2.86
CA PRO A 56 12.22 -10.10 1.96
C PRO A 56 12.49 -10.40 0.49
N ASN A 57 13.54 -11.18 0.21
CA ASN A 57 13.99 -11.47 -1.15
C ASN A 57 12.99 -12.32 -1.96
N SER A 58 12.11 -13.07 -1.29
CA SER A 58 11.09 -13.90 -1.94
C SER A 58 9.74 -13.20 -2.07
N PHE A 59 9.59 -11.99 -1.52
CA PHE A 59 8.31 -11.26 -1.48
C PHE A 59 7.94 -10.65 -2.82
N LEU A 60 8.86 -9.83 -3.36
CA LEU A 60 8.73 -9.16 -4.65
C LEU A 60 9.93 -9.58 -5.52
N PRO A 61 9.85 -10.75 -6.18
CA PRO A 61 10.92 -11.22 -7.04
C PRO A 61 11.10 -10.28 -8.24
N ALA A 62 12.34 -10.20 -8.74
CA ALA A 62 12.60 -9.58 -10.03
C ALA A 62 11.93 -10.40 -11.14
N VAL A 63 11.49 -9.74 -12.21
CA VAL A 63 10.83 -10.41 -13.32
C VAL A 63 11.45 -9.98 -14.63
N TYR A 64 12.03 -10.95 -15.31
CA TYR A 64 12.70 -10.77 -16.59
C TYR A 64 11.68 -10.90 -17.75
N PRO A 65 11.75 -10.05 -18.77
CA PRO A 65 10.92 -10.16 -19.95
C PRO A 65 11.16 -11.52 -20.61
N GLY A 66 10.09 -12.18 -21.05
CA GLY A 66 10.17 -13.53 -21.64
C GLY A 66 9.79 -14.67 -20.68
N GLU A 67 9.77 -14.44 -19.37
CA GLU A 67 9.10 -15.36 -18.44
C GLU A 67 7.60 -15.35 -18.73
N SER A 68 7.09 -16.47 -19.26
CA SER A 68 5.71 -16.67 -19.74
C SER A 68 4.59 -16.57 -18.69
N VAL A 69 4.82 -15.88 -17.58
CA VAL A 69 3.75 -15.61 -16.60
C VAL A 69 3.05 -14.35 -17.05
N ILE A 70 1.89 -14.53 -17.69
CA ILE A 70 0.87 -13.51 -17.88
C ILE A 70 0.37 -13.11 -16.47
N ASP A 71 1.17 -12.33 -15.76
CA ASP A 71 1.01 -12.06 -14.33
C ASP A 71 0.36 -10.69 -14.09
N ILE A 72 -0.78 -10.46 -14.75
CA ILE A 72 -1.73 -9.41 -14.35
C ILE A 72 -2.58 -9.91 -13.16
N SER A 73 -2.27 -11.11 -12.64
CA SER A 73 -3.05 -11.75 -11.59
C SER A 73 -2.71 -11.13 -10.23
N SER A 74 -3.74 -10.62 -9.55
CA SER A 74 -3.61 -10.27 -8.15
C SER A 74 -3.58 -11.57 -7.35
N ARG A 75 -2.57 -11.75 -6.50
CA ARG A 75 -2.40 -12.96 -5.68
C ARG A 75 -2.44 -12.64 -4.20
N MET A 76 -2.92 -13.59 -3.41
CA MET A 76 -2.87 -13.50 -1.95
C MET A 76 -1.69 -14.34 -1.47
N ILE A 77 -0.73 -13.68 -0.85
CA ILE A 77 0.45 -14.33 -0.26
C ILE A 77 0.45 -14.17 1.24
N ARG A 78 1.12 -15.10 1.92
CA ARG A 78 1.25 -15.11 3.37
C ARG A 78 2.69 -14.83 3.75
N ILE A 79 2.94 -13.74 4.48
CA ILE A 79 4.25 -13.52 5.08
C ILE A 79 4.35 -14.34 6.37
N GLU A 80 5.11 -15.42 6.32
CA GLU A 80 5.19 -16.43 7.38
C GLU A 80 5.65 -15.87 8.74
N PRO A 81 6.74 -15.06 8.82
CA PRO A 81 7.19 -14.51 10.09
C PRO A 81 6.13 -13.71 10.85
N PHE A 82 5.18 -13.10 10.14
CA PHE A 82 4.13 -12.27 10.73
C PHE A 82 2.73 -12.90 10.64
N ARG A 83 2.61 -14.06 9.99
CA ARG A 83 1.36 -14.78 9.72
C ARG A 83 0.28 -13.89 9.11
N ARG A 84 0.67 -12.94 8.26
CA ARG A 84 -0.22 -11.95 7.65
C ARG A 84 -0.46 -12.26 6.19
N ASN A 85 -1.73 -12.19 5.78
CA ASN A 85 -2.13 -12.34 4.38
C ASN A 85 -2.09 -10.99 3.69
N ILE A 86 -1.54 -10.94 2.48
CA ILE A 86 -1.27 -9.72 1.75
C ILE A 86 -1.79 -9.90 0.33
N LEU A 87 -2.55 -8.93 -0.13
CA LEU A 87 -2.99 -8.88 -1.53
C LEU A 87 -1.91 -8.19 -2.35
N VAL A 88 -1.15 -8.94 -3.14
CA VAL A 88 -0.21 -8.38 -4.10
C VAL A 88 -0.94 -8.17 -5.42
N THR A 89 -0.96 -6.93 -5.90
CA THR A 89 -1.50 -6.59 -7.22
C THR A 89 -0.38 -6.21 -8.15
N ARG A 90 -0.40 -6.76 -9.37
CA ARG A 90 0.61 -6.54 -10.38
C ARG A 90 -0.04 -5.96 -11.64
N HIS A 91 0.19 -4.68 -11.85
CA HIS A 91 -0.20 -3.97 -13.06
C HIS A 91 0.75 -2.79 -13.25
N GLN A 92 0.89 -2.33 -14.50
CA GLN A 92 1.70 -1.17 -14.82
C GLN A 92 1.09 0.10 -14.21
N ALA A 93 1.93 1.04 -13.82
CA ALA A 93 1.49 2.36 -13.41
C ALA A 93 1.37 3.28 -14.63
N HIS A 94 0.24 3.98 -14.71
CA HIS A 94 -0.01 4.99 -15.72
C HIS A 94 0.21 6.40 -15.14
N VAL A 95 0.27 7.39 -16.03
CA VAL A 95 0.46 8.80 -15.64
C VAL A 95 -0.60 9.26 -14.64
N ALA A 96 -1.85 8.76 -14.77
CA ALA A 96 -2.92 9.06 -13.83
C ALA A 96 -2.61 8.57 -12.40
N ASP A 97 -1.96 7.42 -12.26
CA ASP A 97 -1.56 6.89 -10.96
C ASP A 97 -0.41 7.72 -10.38
N PHE A 98 0.54 8.14 -11.20
CA PHE A 98 1.61 9.04 -10.75
C PHE A 98 1.04 10.38 -10.24
N GLU A 99 0.13 11.01 -10.99
CA GLU A 99 -0.49 12.28 -10.60
C GLU A 99 -1.29 12.20 -9.29
N GLU A 100 -1.87 11.03 -8.98
CA GLU A 100 -2.56 10.78 -7.70
C GLU A 100 -1.61 10.95 -6.49
N TYR A 101 -0.34 10.56 -6.64
CA TYR A 101 0.68 10.56 -5.58
C TYR A 101 1.75 11.66 -5.74
N LYS A 102 1.75 12.42 -6.83
CA LYS A 102 2.71 13.49 -7.10
C LYS A 102 2.84 14.51 -5.95
N TRP A 103 1.74 14.80 -5.25
CA TRP A 103 1.77 15.73 -4.12
C TRP A 103 2.69 15.28 -2.98
N ILE A 104 2.70 13.99 -2.61
CA ILE A 104 3.57 13.52 -1.52
C ILE A 104 5.00 13.33 -2.02
N LEU A 105 5.18 12.97 -3.29
CA LEU A 105 6.51 12.89 -3.91
C LEU A 105 7.19 14.26 -3.98
N LYS A 106 6.43 15.31 -4.29
CA LYS A 106 6.95 16.68 -4.45
C LYS A 106 7.12 17.45 -3.15
N TYR A 107 6.18 17.31 -2.21
CA TYR A 107 6.12 18.15 -1.02
C TYR A 107 6.30 17.37 0.29
N GLY A 108 6.35 16.03 0.24
CA GLY A 108 6.45 15.17 1.41
C GLY A 108 7.90 14.93 1.82
N SER A 109 8.17 15.03 3.11
CA SER A 109 9.44 14.61 3.70
C SER A 109 9.39 13.12 4.03
N PRO A 110 10.52 12.40 3.89
CA PRO A 110 10.58 10.99 4.26
C PRO A 110 10.31 10.81 5.77
N GLU A 111 9.89 9.62 6.15
CA GLU A 111 9.65 9.21 7.55
C GLU A 111 8.46 9.87 8.28
N HIS A 112 7.72 10.76 7.64
CA HIS A 112 6.57 11.44 8.22
C HIS A 112 5.24 10.97 7.60
N TRP A 113 4.16 11.07 8.38
CA TRP A 113 2.81 10.77 7.92
C TRP A 113 2.08 12.04 7.49
N TYR A 114 1.24 11.91 6.47
CA TYR A 114 0.49 13.00 5.87
C TYR A 114 -0.96 12.61 5.61
N GLU A 115 -1.90 13.53 5.78
CA GLU A 115 -3.22 13.43 5.16
C GLU A 115 -3.15 14.00 3.75
N ARG A 116 -3.96 13.47 2.83
CA ARG A 116 -4.05 14.04 1.48
C ARG A 116 -4.55 15.49 1.56
N PRO A 117 -3.80 16.48 1.04
CA PRO A 117 -4.23 17.86 1.05
C PRO A 117 -5.48 18.07 0.19
N SER A 118 -6.27 19.09 0.53
CA SER A 118 -7.39 19.50 -0.31
C SER A 118 -6.90 20.07 -1.63
N LYS A 119 -7.73 20.01 -2.69
CA LYS A 119 -7.39 20.59 -4.00
C LYS A 119 -7.02 22.07 -3.89
N THR A 120 -7.71 22.83 -3.04
CA THR A 120 -7.41 24.25 -2.79
C THR A 120 -6.05 24.44 -2.13
N CYS A 121 -5.68 23.57 -1.17
CA CYS A 121 -4.36 23.60 -0.56
C CYS A 121 -3.26 23.31 -1.58
N LEU A 122 -3.43 22.30 -2.43
CA LEU A 122 -2.48 22.00 -3.51
C LEU A 122 -2.34 23.14 -4.53
N LEU A 123 -3.45 23.81 -4.87
CA LEU A 123 -3.40 25.00 -5.72
C LEU A 123 -2.58 26.10 -5.06
N ASN A 124 -2.81 26.40 -3.78
CA ASN A 124 -2.06 27.43 -3.06
C ASN A 124 -0.56 27.09 -2.96
N LEU A 125 -0.22 25.81 -2.70
CA LEU A 125 1.15 25.30 -2.75
C LEU A 125 1.77 25.48 -4.15
N GLY A 126 0.98 25.34 -5.22
CA GLY A 126 1.43 25.62 -6.59
C GLY A 126 1.59 27.10 -6.90
N TYR A 127 0.74 27.98 -6.37
CA TYR A 127 0.74 29.43 -6.64
C TYR A 127 1.82 30.20 -5.85
N HIS A 128 2.20 29.72 -4.65
CA HIS A 128 3.21 30.39 -3.81
C HIS A 128 4.66 30.02 -4.17
N VAL A 129 4.87 29.00 -5.01
CA VAL A 129 6.21 28.61 -5.47
C VAL A 129 6.63 29.55 -6.61
N SER A 130 7.20 30.69 -6.23
CA SER A 130 8.08 31.43 -7.13
C SER A 130 9.30 30.53 -7.42
N PRO A 131 9.83 30.45 -8.66
CA PRO A 131 10.90 29.51 -9.06
C PRO A 131 12.26 29.73 -8.37
N ARG A 132 12.31 30.54 -7.30
CA ARG A 132 13.50 30.85 -6.50
C ARG A 132 13.31 30.59 -4.99
N CYS A 133 12.21 29.98 -4.57
CA CYS A 133 11.95 29.70 -3.15
C CYS A 133 11.86 28.20 -2.90
N PRO A 134 12.51 27.68 -1.85
CA PRO A 134 12.39 26.27 -1.48
C PRO A 134 10.93 25.95 -1.20
N THR A 135 10.46 24.89 -1.85
CA THR A 135 9.13 24.32 -1.72
C THR A 135 8.75 24.20 -0.24
N GLU A 136 7.70 24.90 0.21
CA GLU A 136 7.24 24.74 1.59
C GLU A 136 6.80 23.27 1.82
N PRO A 137 7.37 22.59 2.83
CA PRO A 137 7.07 21.18 3.09
C PRO A 137 5.62 21.02 3.53
N LEU A 138 5.02 19.87 3.22
CA LEU A 138 3.70 19.52 3.74
C LEU A 138 3.69 19.51 5.26
N ASP A 139 2.56 19.96 5.83
CA ASP A 139 2.30 19.80 7.26
C ASP A 139 2.22 18.32 7.62
N SER A 140 3.22 17.84 8.35
CA SER A 140 3.23 16.47 8.85
C SER A 140 2.19 16.25 9.96
N LEU A 141 1.63 15.05 9.99
CA LEU A 141 0.66 14.64 11.01
C LEU A 141 1.40 14.28 12.31
N LEU A 142 1.56 15.26 13.21
CA LEU A 142 2.30 15.11 14.47
C LEU A 142 1.79 13.98 15.38
N ASN A 143 0.49 13.69 15.34
CA ASN A 143 -0.16 12.63 16.13
C ASN A 143 -0.63 11.47 15.25
N ALA A 144 0.21 11.05 14.31
CA ALA A 144 -0.09 9.91 13.44
C ALA A 144 -0.26 8.62 14.26
N ARG A 145 -1.36 7.92 14.00
CA ARG A 145 -1.73 6.64 14.62
C ARG A 145 -2.09 5.66 13.50
N PRO A 146 -1.07 5.17 12.78
CA PRO A 146 -1.29 4.30 11.63
C PRO A 146 -1.88 2.97 12.08
N VAL A 147 -3.02 2.63 11.50
CA VAL A 147 -3.71 1.36 11.75
C VAL A 147 -2.95 0.19 11.09
N SER A 148 -2.92 -0.96 11.77
CA SER A 148 -2.50 -2.23 11.17
C SER A 148 -3.69 -2.90 10.48
N LEU A 149 -3.67 -2.97 9.15
CA LEU A 149 -4.74 -3.57 8.35
C LEU A 149 -4.62 -5.10 8.36
N GLU A 150 -5.74 -5.81 8.47
CA GLU A 150 -5.74 -7.28 8.46
C GLU A 150 -5.13 -7.85 7.17
N ASN A 151 -5.58 -7.32 6.02
CA ASN A 151 -5.12 -7.72 4.69
C ASN A 151 -4.62 -6.48 3.92
N PRO A 152 -3.37 -6.04 4.15
CA PRO A 152 -2.81 -4.93 3.40
C PRO A 152 -2.64 -5.30 1.91
N ARG A 153 -2.70 -4.28 1.06
CA ARG A 153 -2.45 -4.38 -0.38
C ARG A 153 -1.06 -3.88 -0.71
N VAL A 154 -0.33 -4.65 -1.51
CA VAL A 154 0.97 -4.26 -2.05
C VAL A 154 0.86 -4.17 -3.56
N TRP A 155 1.03 -2.97 -4.10
CA TRP A 155 1.16 -2.80 -5.53
C TRP A 155 2.62 -3.05 -5.94
N SER A 156 2.83 -4.19 -6.59
CA SER A 156 4.10 -4.58 -7.18
C SER A 156 4.21 -3.95 -8.58
N SER A 157 4.57 -2.67 -8.64
CA SER A 157 4.76 -1.96 -9.92
C SER A 157 6.07 -2.35 -10.61
N SER A 158 6.29 -1.84 -11.83
CA SER A 158 7.52 -2.04 -12.58
C SER A 158 8.74 -1.58 -11.78
N ALA A 159 8.62 -0.50 -11.00
CA ALA A 159 9.66 0.01 -10.11
C ALA A 159 10.16 -1.00 -9.06
N LEU A 160 9.33 -1.97 -8.65
CA LEU A 160 9.70 -2.98 -7.63
C LEU A 160 10.11 -4.33 -8.22
N THR A 161 9.77 -4.57 -9.49
CA THR A 161 9.91 -5.88 -10.15
C THR A 161 10.93 -5.87 -11.27
N THR A 162 11.28 -4.72 -11.82
CA THR A 162 12.27 -4.62 -12.89
C THR A 162 13.67 -4.75 -12.29
N PRO A 163 14.47 -5.75 -12.70
CA PRO A 163 15.85 -5.86 -12.27
C PRO A 163 16.75 -4.80 -12.94
N THR A 164 17.94 -4.57 -12.38
CA THR A 164 18.94 -3.65 -12.95
C THR A 164 19.65 -4.23 -14.18
N ASP A 165 19.74 -5.56 -14.27
CA ASP A 165 20.33 -6.33 -15.38
C ASP A 165 19.27 -6.84 -16.37
N ASN A 166 18.24 -6.03 -16.63
CA ASN A 166 17.10 -6.44 -17.44
C ASN A 166 17.47 -6.74 -18.91
N ASP A 167 16.97 -7.86 -19.43
CA ASP A 167 17.27 -8.33 -20.78
C ASP A 167 16.89 -7.31 -21.88
N ILE A 168 17.81 -7.07 -22.81
CA ILE A 168 17.59 -6.19 -23.96
C ILE A 168 17.37 -7.01 -25.23
N TYR A 169 16.16 -6.91 -25.78
CA TYR A 169 15.76 -7.63 -26.99
C TYR A 169 15.98 -6.84 -28.28
N ASP A 170 15.93 -5.51 -28.22
CA ASP A 170 16.07 -4.63 -29.39
C ASP A 170 17.50 -4.07 -29.50
N CYS A 171 18.40 -4.84 -30.11
CA CYS A 171 19.77 -4.37 -30.40
C CYS A 171 19.82 -3.48 -31.65
N ALA A 172 19.82 -2.16 -31.45
CA ALA A 172 19.97 -1.19 -32.54
C ALA A 172 21.39 -1.17 -33.16
N LEU A 173 22.40 -1.68 -32.44
CA LEU A 173 23.82 -1.64 -32.84
C LEU A 173 24.27 -2.86 -33.66
N GLY A 174 23.36 -3.81 -33.91
CA GLY A 174 23.66 -4.99 -34.74
C GLY A 174 24.74 -5.90 -34.14
N HIS A 175 24.85 -5.94 -32.81
CA HIS A 175 25.75 -6.87 -32.12
C HIS A 175 25.50 -8.31 -32.59
N ALA A 176 26.59 -9.00 -32.91
CA ALA A 176 26.53 -10.28 -33.61
C ALA A 176 25.80 -11.33 -32.77
N ILE A 177 24.68 -11.81 -33.29
CA ILE A 177 23.92 -12.93 -32.76
C ILE A 177 24.64 -14.22 -33.16
N ASN A 178 25.83 -14.43 -32.62
CA ASN A 178 26.56 -15.69 -32.80
C ASN A 178 26.15 -16.64 -31.67
N ASP A 179 25.58 -17.77 -32.09
CA ASP A 179 24.97 -18.87 -31.33
C ASP A 179 23.50 -18.67 -30.92
N GLU A 180 22.76 -19.80 -31.03
CA GLU A 180 21.32 -20.02 -30.84
C GLU A 180 20.49 -18.79 -30.39
N TYR A 181 19.72 -18.23 -31.33
CA TYR A 181 18.89 -17.04 -31.17
C TYR A 181 17.98 -17.12 -29.93
N SER A 182 18.43 -16.54 -28.81
CA SER A 182 17.62 -16.31 -27.60
C SER A 182 16.76 -15.05 -27.71
N GLY A 183 17.04 -14.19 -28.71
CA GLY A 183 16.42 -12.88 -28.88
C GLY A 183 16.99 -11.78 -27.97
N VAL A 184 17.87 -12.12 -27.02
CA VAL A 184 18.51 -11.17 -26.10
C VAL A 184 19.91 -10.79 -26.57
N CYS A 185 20.24 -9.51 -26.52
CA CYS A 185 21.59 -9.02 -26.78
C CYS A 185 22.38 -8.88 -25.47
N GLY A 186 23.26 -9.85 -25.19
CA GLY A 186 24.13 -9.83 -24.00
C GLY A 186 24.97 -8.55 -23.88
N GLN A 187 25.62 -8.11 -24.96
CA GLN A 187 26.46 -6.90 -24.93
C GLN A 187 25.69 -5.64 -24.53
N CYS A 188 24.51 -5.41 -25.11
CA CYS A 188 23.66 -4.28 -24.71
C CYS A 188 23.17 -4.41 -23.27
N THR A 189 22.81 -5.63 -22.85
CA THR A 189 22.35 -5.89 -21.47
C THR A 189 23.46 -5.55 -20.47
N ASP A 190 24.68 -6.03 -20.72
CA ASP A 190 25.87 -5.74 -19.90
C ASP A 190 26.16 -4.23 -19.85
N GLU A 191 26.26 -3.56 -21.01
CA GLU A 191 26.54 -2.12 -21.09
C GLU A 191 25.50 -1.27 -20.36
N LYS A 192 24.21 -1.57 -20.52
CA LYS A 192 23.13 -0.83 -19.87
C LYS A 192 23.03 -1.15 -18.38
N SER A 193 23.29 -2.39 -17.98
CA SER A 193 23.32 -2.78 -16.57
C SER A 193 24.47 -2.07 -15.84
N GLU A 194 25.68 -2.04 -16.41
CA GLU A 194 26.83 -1.32 -15.86
C GLU A 194 26.57 0.19 -15.78
N ALA A 195 25.94 0.79 -16.80
CA ALA A 195 25.56 2.20 -16.76
C ALA A 195 24.58 2.50 -15.61
N LEU A 196 23.63 1.60 -15.36
CA LEU A 196 22.64 1.74 -14.31
C LEU A 196 23.24 1.52 -12.92
N GLU A 197 24.14 0.55 -12.74
CA GLU A 197 24.88 0.32 -11.49
C GLU A 197 25.75 1.52 -11.10
N ASN A 198 26.32 2.22 -12.08
CA ASN A 198 27.08 3.45 -11.88
C ASN A 198 26.19 4.69 -11.68
N THR A 199 24.88 4.56 -11.84
CA THR A 199 23.93 5.65 -11.65
C THR A 199 23.30 5.56 -10.26
N PRO A 200 23.44 6.59 -9.40
CA PRO A 200 22.78 6.58 -8.10
C PRO A 200 21.26 6.70 -8.29
N LEU A 201 20.52 5.65 -7.95
CA LEU A 201 19.06 5.60 -8.03
C LEU A 201 18.41 5.79 -6.66
N VAL A 202 17.20 6.35 -6.65
CA VAL A 202 16.35 6.47 -5.48
C VAL A 202 14.98 5.86 -5.79
N TYR A 203 14.62 4.85 -5.02
CA TYR A 203 13.33 4.17 -5.05
C TYR A 203 12.40 4.84 -4.05
N TYR A 204 11.31 5.43 -4.54
CA TYR A 204 10.30 6.09 -3.73
C TYR A 204 9.15 5.11 -3.49
N LEU A 205 8.76 4.95 -2.23
CA LEU A 205 7.61 4.15 -1.82
C LEU A 205 6.59 5.05 -1.13
N VAL A 206 5.34 4.98 -1.59
CA VAL A 206 4.22 5.61 -0.90
C VAL A 206 3.48 4.53 -0.12
N LEU A 207 3.66 4.54 1.19
CA LEU A 207 2.92 3.69 2.11
C LEU A 207 1.60 4.36 2.47
N SER A 208 0.54 3.57 2.69
CA SER A 208 -0.73 4.13 3.17
C SER A 208 -1.45 3.22 4.16
N THR A 209 -2.20 3.84 5.05
CA THR A 209 -3.13 3.15 5.97
C THR A 209 -4.20 4.13 6.46
N CYS A 210 -5.04 3.72 7.39
CA CYS A 210 -6.01 4.59 8.06
C CYS A 210 -5.44 5.18 9.35
N GLN A 211 -5.82 6.42 9.66
CA GLN A 211 -5.59 7.06 10.95
C GLN A 211 -6.59 6.54 11.98
N ALA A 212 -6.13 6.00 13.11
CA ALA A 212 -7.04 5.61 14.19
C ALA A 212 -7.75 6.85 14.78
N SER A 213 -9.08 6.79 14.89
CA SER A 213 -9.88 7.86 15.52
C SER A 213 -9.72 7.87 17.05
N ASP A 214 -9.59 6.69 17.66
CA ASP A 214 -9.45 6.49 19.11
C ASP A 214 -8.25 5.56 19.40
N PRO A 215 -7.44 5.82 20.45
CA PRO A 215 -6.33 4.95 20.86
C PRO A 215 -6.71 3.50 21.22
N PHE A 216 -7.99 3.15 21.48
CA PHE A 216 -8.38 1.82 22.01
C PHE A 216 -9.31 0.97 21.13
N ILE A 217 -9.29 1.14 19.80
CA ILE A 217 -10.20 0.39 18.91
C ILE A 217 -9.75 -1.08 18.76
N HIS A 218 -10.64 -1.99 19.15
CA HIS A 218 -10.58 -3.42 18.82
C HIS A 218 -11.56 -3.71 17.67
N GLY A 219 -11.07 -4.11 16.50
CA GLY A 219 -11.89 -4.61 15.39
C GLY A 219 -11.82 -3.82 14.08
N ALA A 220 -12.26 -4.46 13.00
CA ALA A 220 -12.09 -4.09 11.58
C ALA A 220 -12.87 -2.85 11.08
N HIS A 221 -13.35 -1.98 11.98
CA HIS A 221 -14.09 -0.77 11.61
C HIS A 221 -13.20 0.46 11.71
N PHE A 222 -12.30 0.61 10.75
CA PHE A 222 -11.46 1.79 10.65
C PHE A 222 -12.21 2.92 9.93
N ASN A 223 -12.98 3.70 10.67
CA ASN A 223 -13.62 4.94 10.18
C ASN A 223 -12.63 6.12 10.08
N GLY A 224 -11.35 5.80 9.92
CA GLY A 224 -10.25 6.76 9.87
C GLY A 224 -10.03 7.31 8.48
N LYS A 225 -9.55 8.56 8.40
CA LYS A 225 -9.03 9.09 7.13
C LYS A 225 -7.79 8.30 6.69
N GLN A 226 -7.58 8.20 5.39
CA GLN A 226 -6.35 7.63 4.85
C GLN A 226 -5.18 8.60 5.11
N ILE A 227 -4.08 8.03 5.58
CA ILE A 227 -2.80 8.70 5.76
C ILE A 227 -1.73 8.02 4.92
N PHE A 228 -0.75 8.79 4.53
CA PHE A 228 0.31 8.40 3.59
C PHE A 228 1.67 8.69 4.21
N LYS A 229 2.66 7.85 3.92
CA LYS A 229 4.05 8.04 4.33
C LYS A 229 4.96 7.82 3.12
N LEU A 230 5.90 8.72 2.92
CA LEU A 230 6.94 8.58 1.90
C LEU A 230 8.17 7.88 2.51
N VAL A 231 8.70 6.90 1.80
CA VAL A 231 9.97 6.24 2.12
C VAL A 231 10.86 6.30 0.87
N LYS A 232 12.15 6.58 1.06
CA LYS A 232 13.18 6.57 0.01
C LYS A 232 14.15 5.41 0.27
N CYS A 233 14.51 4.66 -0.76
CA CYS A 233 15.45 3.53 -0.68
C CYS A 233 16.51 3.64 -1.79
N GLY A 234 17.74 3.19 -1.53
CA GLY A 234 18.84 3.28 -2.50
C GLY A 234 18.92 2.11 -3.49
N SER A 235 18.11 1.08 -3.32
CA SER A 235 18.08 -0.09 -4.22
C SER A 235 16.70 -0.76 -4.24
N ARG A 236 16.48 -1.57 -5.26
CA ARG A 236 15.27 -2.38 -5.43
C ARG A 236 15.10 -3.36 -4.27
N GLU A 237 16.18 -4.01 -3.83
CA GLU A 237 16.18 -4.99 -2.75
C GLU A 237 15.84 -4.33 -1.41
N ALA A 238 16.37 -3.13 -1.16
CA ALA A 238 16.02 -2.34 0.02
C ALA A 238 14.54 -1.94 -0.01
N ALA A 239 14.04 -1.49 -1.17
CA ALA A 239 12.64 -1.15 -1.36
C ALA A 239 11.70 -2.36 -1.18
N ALA A 240 12.06 -3.51 -1.72
CA ALA A 240 11.32 -4.76 -1.56
C ALA A 240 11.30 -5.23 -0.09
N ALA A 241 12.41 -5.08 0.62
CA ALA A 241 12.48 -5.37 2.06
C ALA A 241 11.61 -4.42 2.88
N GLU A 242 11.61 -3.13 2.57
CA GLU A 242 10.71 -2.18 3.21
C GLU A 242 9.24 -2.54 2.96
N CYS A 243 8.88 -2.92 1.73
CA CYS A 243 7.54 -3.41 1.41
C CYS A 243 7.16 -4.65 2.25
N PHE A 244 8.10 -5.59 2.43
CA PHE A 244 7.90 -6.80 3.23
C PHE A 244 7.60 -6.47 4.70
N TYR A 245 8.38 -5.58 5.33
CA TYR A 245 8.16 -5.19 6.72
C TYR A 245 6.94 -4.26 6.88
N ALA A 246 6.74 -3.30 5.98
CA ALA A 246 5.59 -2.41 6.00
C ALA A 246 4.27 -3.18 5.89
N ALA A 247 4.18 -4.09 4.92
CA ALA A 247 2.96 -4.86 4.74
C ALA A 247 2.84 -6.00 5.75
N GLY A 248 3.91 -6.76 6.00
CA GLY A 248 3.88 -7.92 6.89
C GLY A 248 3.81 -7.57 8.37
N PHE A 249 4.77 -6.79 8.86
CA PHE A 249 4.87 -6.45 10.28
C PHE A 249 3.87 -5.35 10.64
N ASN A 250 3.91 -4.22 9.94
CA ASN A 250 3.08 -3.07 10.28
C ASN A 250 1.62 -3.22 9.80
N GLY A 251 1.37 -3.97 8.72
CA GLY A 251 0.04 -4.09 8.14
C GLY A 251 -0.37 -2.86 7.32
N TRP A 252 0.57 -2.22 6.64
CA TRP A 252 0.30 -1.04 5.81
C TRP A 252 0.30 -1.41 4.32
N ASN A 253 -0.43 -0.63 3.53
CA ASN A 253 -0.43 -0.79 2.09
C ASN A 253 0.82 -0.18 1.47
N VAL A 254 1.30 -0.77 0.39
CA VAL A 254 2.22 -0.12 -0.56
C VAL A 254 1.36 0.37 -1.71
N ALA A 255 1.10 1.68 -1.73
CA ALA A 255 0.11 2.31 -2.60
C ALA A 255 0.70 2.77 -3.93
N PHE A 256 1.98 3.09 -3.99
CA PHE A 256 2.66 3.49 -5.21
C PHE A 256 4.18 3.35 -5.05
N SER A 257 4.88 3.13 -6.16
CA SER A 257 6.34 3.13 -6.21
C SER A 257 6.86 3.63 -7.55
N CYS A 258 7.93 4.41 -7.51
CA CYS A 258 8.65 4.88 -8.69
C CYS A 258 10.16 4.97 -8.40
N VAL A 259 10.96 5.09 -9.46
CA VAL A 259 12.42 5.27 -9.39
C VAL A 259 12.80 6.57 -10.08
N MET A 260 13.67 7.33 -9.45
CA MET A 260 14.29 8.54 -10.03
C MET A 260 15.80 8.45 -9.84
N ARG A 261 16.56 9.17 -10.67
CA ARG A 261 18.00 9.36 -10.45
C ARG A 261 18.20 10.32 -9.28
N LEU A 262 19.17 10.03 -8.42
CA LEU A 262 19.57 10.93 -7.34
C LEU A 262 20.00 12.28 -7.95
N GLY A 263 19.40 13.35 -7.47
CA GLY A 263 19.59 14.71 -7.96
C GLY A 263 18.75 15.12 -9.17
N GLU A 264 17.88 14.22 -9.65
CA GLU A 264 16.82 14.56 -10.60
C GLU A 264 15.43 14.59 -9.96
N ASP A 265 15.35 14.73 -8.63
CA ASP A 265 14.08 14.74 -7.90
C ASP A 265 13.51 16.15 -7.70
N PHE A 266 12.35 16.23 -7.04
CA PHE A 266 11.64 17.48 -6.79
C PHE A 266 12.33 18.43 -5.81
N GLU A 267 13.39 18.00 -5.13
CA GLU A 267 14.18 18.87 -4.24
C GLU A 267 15.19 19.70 -5.06
N GLU A 268 15.73 19.12 -6.13
CA GLU A 268 16.77 19.72 -6.96
C GLU A 268 16.23 20.33 -8.26
N LYS A 269 15.16 19.77 -8.84
CA LYS A 269 14.58 20.21 -10.12
C LYS A 269 13.15 20.74 -9.97
N TYR A 270 12.77 21.63 -10.90
CA TYR A 270 11.45 22.30 -10.91
C TYR A 270 10.63 22.05 -12.17
N GLY A 271 11.16 21.33 -13.16
CA GLY A 271 10.47 21.10 -14.42
C GLY A 271 9.42 19.99 -14.38
N ASP A 272 8.92 19.68 -15.56
CA ASP A 272 7.90 18.66 -15.75
C ASP A 272 8.46 17.25 -15.53
N VAL A 273 7.56 16.34 -15.17
CA VAL A 273 7.92 14.93 -14.95
C VAL A 273 7.71 14.16 -16.25
N GLU A 274 8.76 13.52 -16.73
CA GLU A 274 8.73 12.61 -17.86
C GLU A 274 8.66 11.16 -17.36
N LYS A 275 7.71 10.39 -17.89
CA LYS A 275 7.65 8.95 -17.66
C LYS A 275 8.74 8.28 -18.47
N VAL A 276 9.54 7.46 -17.80
CA VAL A 276 10.51 6.57 -18.44
C VAL A 276 9.93 5.17 -18.52
N ASP A 277 9.93 4.58 -19.72
CA ASP A 277 9.35 3.24 -19.95
C ASP A 277 10.30 2.09 -19.58
N ASP A 278 11.62 2.31 -19.66
CA ASP A 278 12.64 1.32 -19.34
C ASP A 278 13.59 1.84 -18.25
N LEU A 279 13.81 1.06 -17.18
CA LEU A 279 14.60 1.49 -16.03
C LEU A 279 16.01 1.98 -16.41
N TRP A 280 16.68 1.29 -17.34
CA TRP A 280 18.03 1.63 -17.78
C TRP A 280 18.15 3.01 -18.44
N ARG A 281 17.06 3.58 -18.96
CA ARG A 281 17.07 4.93 -19.56
C ARG A 281 17.30 6.04 -18.52
N LEU A 282 17.12 5.76 -17.23
CA LEU A 282 17.50 6.71 -16.16
C LEU A 282 19.02 6.94 -16.10
N ALA A 283 19.83 6.00 -16.61
CA ALA A 283 21.28 6.15 -16.69
C ALA A 283 21.72 7.05 -17.86
N GLU A 284 20.86 7.27 -18.86
CA GLU A 284 21.19 8.13 -19.99
C GLU A 284 21.24 9.60 -19.57
N GLU A 285 22.11 10.38 -20.19
CA GLU A 285 22.14 11.83 -19.98
C GLU A 285 20.99 12.49 -20.74
N THR A 286 20.26 13.37 -20.06
CA THR A 286 19.18 14.14 -20.67
C THR A 286 19.70 15.49 -21.12
N THR A 287 19.25 15.94 -22.30
CA THR A 287 19.61 17.26 -22.84
C THR A 287 18.88 18.42 -22.15
N ASP A 288 17.76 18.13 -21.48
CA ASP A 288 16.96 19.08 -20.72
C ASP A 288 17.26 18.99 -19.22
N GLU A 289 18.00 19.98 -18.71
CA GLU A 289 18.44 20.01 -17.31
C GLU A 289 17.26 20.10 -16.33
N ASP A 290 16.11 20.66 -16.74
CA ASP A 290 14.99 20.92 -15.84
C ASP A 290 13.99 19.75 -15.71
N VAL A 291 14.06 18.73 -16.58
CA VAL A 291 13.11 17.60 -16.57
C VAL A 291 13.42 16.60 -15.45
N ILE A 292 12.37 16.17 -14.75
CA ILE A 292 12.39 15.10 -13.75
C ILE A 292 12.01 13.80 -14.43
N ARG A 293 12.91 12.82 -14.47
CA ARG A 293 12.63 11.51 -15.06
C ARG A 293 12.22 10.51 -14.01
N ALA A 294 11.08 9.87 -14.20
CA ALA A 294 10.55 8.88 -13.27
C ALA A 294 10.17 7.59 -13.99
N PHE A 295 10.72 6.47 -13.52
CA PHE A 295 10.34 5.12 -13.96
C PHE A 295 9.26 4.56 -13.03
N TYR A 296 8.12 4.12 -13.60
CA TYR A 296 6.99 3.54 -12.87
C TYR A 296 6.10 2.63 -13.73
#